data_AF-A0A0G1LYI5-F1
#
_entry.id   AF-A0A0G1LYI5-F1
#
_cell.length_a   1.000
_cell.length_b   1.000
_cell.length_c   1.000
_cell.angle_alpha   90.00
_cell.angle_beta   90.00
_cell.angle_gamma   90.00
#
_symmetry.space_group_name_H-M   'P 1'
#
loop_
_entity.id
_entity.type
_entity.pdbx_description
1 polymer ?
#
loop_
_entity_poly.entity_id
_entity_poly.type
_entity_poly.pdbx_seq_one_letter_code
_entity_poly.pdbx_strand_id
1 'polypeptide(L)'
;MGKVTSFSGDANTINIKIDSGKDAEIRSFERREWAKANVGHYGKNVNYNQRTFIYKATINTKVVGSIRGSHEGGVVCVSEIIVSHSQKRVGIGRLLM
;
A
#
# COMPACT_ATOMS: atom_id res chain seq x y z
N MET A 1 -7.30 -21.87 -7.76
CA MET A 1 -6.76 -22.99 -8.57
C MET A 1 -5.32 -22.62 -8.91
N GLY A 2 -4.33 -23.22 -8.23
CA GLY A 2 -2.93 -22.84 -8.36
C GLY A 2 -2.22 -23.55 -9.51
N LYS A 3 -1.23 -22.90 -10.13
CA LYS A 3 -0.41 -23.47 -11.21
C LYS A 3 0.90 -23.97 -10.61
N VAL A 4 1.23 -25.24 -10.85
CA VAL A 4 2.53 -25.84 -10.46
C VAL A 4 3.44 -25.83 -11.67
N THR A 5 4.69 -25.41 -11.50
CA THR A 5 5.70 -25.42 -12.57
C THR A 5 7.03 -25.87 -11.97
N SER A 6 7.65 -26.86 -12.61
CA SER A 6 8.93 -27.44 -12.20
C SER A 6 10.06 -26.85 -13.04
N PHE A 7 11.15 -26.44 -12.38
CA PHE A 7 12.39 -26.03 -13.04
C PHE A 7 13.51 -26.97 -12.56
N SER A 8 14.25 -27.54 -13.51
CA SER A 8 15.38 -28.44 -13.27
C SER A 8 16.66 -27.71 -13.65
N GLY A 9 17.46 -27.34 -12.66
CA GLY A 9 18.83 -26.88 -12.83
C GLY A 9 19.71 -27.67 -11.86
N ASP A 10 20.70 -28.36 -12.42
CA ASP A 10 21.75 -29.19 -11.80
C ASP A 10 21.57 -29.59 -10.32
N ALA A 11 21.24 -30.88 -10.15
CA ALA A 11 21.21 -31.67 -8.91
C ALA A 11 20.13 -31.39 -7.85
N ASN A 12 19.18 -30.47 -8.05
CA ASN A 12 18.00 -30.40 -7.17
C ASN A 12 16.74 -29.93 -7.90
N THR A 13 15.74 -30.80 -8.00
CA THR A 13 14.44 -30.44 -8.59
C THR A 13 13.68 -29.53 -7.63
N ILE A 14 13.42 -28.28 -8.02
CA ILE A 14 12.63 -27.34 -7.24
C ILE A 14 11.18 -27.35 -7.75
N ASN A 15 10.25 -27.71 -6.88
CA ASN A 15 8.81 -27.65 -7.17
C ASN A 15 8.25 -26.30 -6.71
N ILE A 16 7.82 -25.46 -7.66
CA ILE A 16 7.23 -24.16 -7.35
C ILE A 16 5.72 -24.24 -7.60
N LYS A 17 4.93 -23.86 -6.60
CA LYS A 17 3.48 -23.72 -6.69
C LYS A 17 3.11 -22.25 -6.52
N ILE A 18 2.32 -21.73 -7.47
CA ILE A 18 1.77 -20.38 -7.40
C ILE A 18 0.26 -20.50 -7.15
N ASP A 19 -0.21 -19.94 -6.04
CA ASP A 19 -1.63 -19.82 -5.72
C ASP A 19 -1.95 -18.48 -5.05
N SER A 20 -3.22 -18.25 -4.73
CA SER A 20 -3.66 -17.11 -3.94
C SER A 20 -3.32 -17.36 -2.47
N GLY A 21 -2.38 -16.59 -1.92
CA GLY A 21 -1.99 -16.70 -0.51
C GLY A 21 -2.96 -15.99 0.45
N LYS A 22 -2.86 -16.32 1.73
CA LYS A 22 -3.56 -15.59 2.80
C LYS A 22 -2.79 -14.31 3.14
N ASP A 23 -3.51 -13.21 3.36
CA ASP A 23 -2.93 -11.89 3.68
C ASP A 23 -1.92 -11.93 4.85
N ALA A 24 -2.19 -12.71 5.90
CA ALA A 24 -1.28 -12.86 7.04
C ALA A 24 0.05 -13.57 6.70
N GLU A 25 0.01 -14.60 5.85
CA GLU A 25 1.20 -15.35 5.43
C GLU A 25 2.07 -14.48 4.51
N ILE A 26 1.45 -13.77 3.58
CA ILE A 26 2.12 -12.84 2.65
C ILE A 26 2.76 -11.68 3.43
N ARG A 27 2.04 -11.02 4.34
CA ARG A 27 2.59 -9.93 5.17
C ARG A 27 3.78 -10.35 6.01
N SER A 28 3.77 -11.60 6.51
CA SER A 28 4.88 -12.13 7.31
C SER A 28 6.11 -12.38 6.45
N PHE A 29 5.93 -12.87 5.22
CA PHE A 29 7.00 -12.99 4.24
C PHE A 29 7.56 -11.62 3.86
N GLU A 30 6.69 -10.68 3.49
CA GLU A 30 7.03 -9.31 3.13
C GLU A 30 7.85 -8.61 4.21
N ARG A 31 7.44 -8.70 5.49
CA ARG A 31 8.16 -8.08 6.61
C ARG A 31 9.62 -8.55 6.71
N ARG A 32 9.91 -9.82 6.39
CA ARG A 32 11.27 -10.38 6.46
C ARG A 32 12.10 -10.02 5.23
N GLU A 33 11.49 -10.04 4.05
CA GLU A 33 12.21 -9.89 2.78
C GLU A 33 12.35 -8.45 2.33
N TRP A 34 11.40 -7.55 2.64
CA TRP A 34 11.48 -6.15 2.23
C TRP A 34 12.71 -5.44 2.80
N ALA A 35 13.12 -5.74 4.03
CA ALA A 35 14.32 -5.15 4.61
C ALA A 35 15.59 -5.47 3.78
N LYS A 36 15.65 -6.67 3.19
CA LYS A 36 16.75 -7.10 2.32
C LYS A 36 16.62 -6.48 0.93
N ALA A 37 15.40 -6.51 0.37
CA ALA A 37 15.09 -5.95 -0.94
C ALA A 37 15.33 -4.43 -0.99
N ASN A 38 15.14 -3.71 0.11
CA ASN A 38 15.34 -2.26 0.18
C ASN A 38 16.77 -1.84 -0.17
N VAL A 39 17.77 -2.62 0.23
CA VAL A 39 19.18 -2.34 -0.12
C VAL A 39 19.38 -2.47 -1.63
N GLY A 40 18.82 -3.51 -2.25
CA GLY A 40 18.90 -3.71 -3.71
C GLY A 40 18.15 -2.65 -4.52
N HIS A 41 16.98 -2.21 -4.05
CA HIS A 41 16.15 -1.24 -4.77
C HIS A 41 16.59 0.22 -4.58
N TYR A 42 17.01 0.58 -3.36
CA TYR A 42 17.22 1.99 -2.99
C TYR A 42 18.68 2.31 -2.64
N GLY A 43 19.59 1.33 -2.72
CA GLY A 43 21.02 1.49 -2.40
C GLY A 43 21.30 1.76 -0.91
N LYS A 44 20.26 1.78 -0.08
CA LYS A 44 20.33 2.03 1.37
C LYS A 44 19.17 1.36 2.07
N ASN A 45 19.32 1.13 3.38
CA ASN A 45 18.24 0.62 4.20
C ASN A 45 17.22 1.75 4.43
N VAL A 46 16.20 1.82 3.58
CA VAL A 46 15.03 2.67 3.81
C VAL A 46 14.06 1.92 4.69
N ASN A 47 13.55 2.60 5.71
CA ASN A 47 12.45 2.07 6.48
C ASN A 47 11.17 2.23 5.65
N TYR A 48 10.77 1.17 4.92
CA TYR A 48 9.51 1.10 4.18
C TYR A 48 8.36 1.05 5.19
N ASN A 49 8.12 2.17 5.86
CA ASN A 49 7.02 2.35 6.78
C ASN A 49 5.85 2.89 6.00
N GLN A 50 4.92 2.02 5.63
CA GLN A 50 3.60 2.44 5.21
C GLN A 50 2.94 3.20 6.38
N ARG A 51 2.84 4.53 6.25
CA ARG A 51 2.18 5.37 7.26
C ARG A 51 0.85 5.86 6.71
N THR A 52 -0.24 5.31 7.22
CA THR A 52 -1.59 5.75 6.83
C THR A 52 -1.90 7.12 7.44
N PHE A 53 -2.67 7.92 6.70
CA PHE A 53 -3.18 9.20 7.17
C PHE A 53 -4.67 9.33 6.85
N ILE A 54 -5.36 10.13 7.67
CA ILE A 54 -6.76 10.51 7.46
C ILE A 54 -6.90 11.97 7.88
N TYR A 55 -7.37 12.81 6.96
CA TYR A 55 -7.75 14.20 7.26
C TYR A 55 -9.23 14.42 6.98
N LYS A 56 -9.83 15.36 7.70
CA LYS A 56 -11.25 15.74 7.57
C LYS A 56 -11.40 17.24 7.39
N ALA A 57 -12.34 17.65 6.56
CA ALA A 57 -12.81 19.03 6.46
C ALA A 57 -14.12 19.18 7.24
N THR A 58 -14.22 20.24 8.05
CA THR A 58 -15.40 20.51 8.89
C THR A 58 -15.91 21.94 8.69
N ILE A 59 -17.23 22.08 8.54
CA ILE A 59 -17.95 23.37 8.59
C ILE A 59 -18.89 23.32 9.79
N ASN A 60 -18.78 24.27 10.72
CA ASN A 60 -19.60 24.32 11.94
C ASN A 60 -19.66 22.94 12.63
N THR A 61 -18.48 22.37 12.90
CA THR A 61 -18.27 21.02 13.50
C THR A 61 -18.77 19.81 12.71
N LYS A 62 -19.52 20.00 11.62
CA LYS A 62 -19.98 18.92 10.73
C LYS A 62 -18.92 18.55 9.71
N VAL A 63 -18.63 17.25 9.57
CA VAL A 63 -17.73 16.74 8.52
C VAL A 63 -18.38 16.93 7.15
N VAL A 64 -17.67 17.60 6.24
CA VAL A 64 -18.13 17.89 4.88
C VAL A 64 -17.20 17.29 3.81
N GLY A 65 -16.09 16.69 4.22
CA GLY A 65 -15.20 15.91 3.35
C GLY A 65 -14.08 15.24 4.13
N SER A 66 -13.40 14.30 3.47
CA SER A 66 -12.25 13.58 4.01
C SER A 66 -11.29 13.15 2.91
N ILE A 67 -10.02 12.98 3.27
CA ILE A 67 -9.00 12.34 2.45
C ILE A 67 -8.31 11.25 3.28
N ARG A 68 -8.05 10.10 2.67
CA ARG A 68 -7.32 8.99 3.26
C ARG A 68 -6.25 8.50 2.30
N GLY A 69 -5.10 8.11 2.84
CA GLY A 69 -4.03 7.54 2.05
C GLY A 69 -2.90 6.96 2.90
N SER A 70 -1.75 6.75 2.27
CA SER A 70 -0.53 6.24 2.86
C SER A 70 0.70 6.96 2.32
N HIS A 71 1.73 7.06 3.16
CA HIS A 71 3.09 7.39 2.72
C HIS A 71 3.84 6.07 2.52
N GLU A 72 4.34 5.82 1.31
CA GLU A 72 5.00 4.58 0.90
C GLU A 72 6.24 4.91 0.08
N GLY A 73 7.43 4.55 0.56
CA GLY A 73 8.67 4.75 -0.19
C GLY A 73 8.99 6.21 -0.57
N GLY A 74 8.47 7.20 0.16
CA GLY A 74 8.62 8.62 -0.16
C GLY A 74 7.55 9.17 -1.13
N VAL A 75 6.57 8.35 -1.51
CA VAL A 75 5.41 8.72 -2.32
C VAL A 75 4.16 8.77 -1.44
N VAL A 76 3.24 9.69 -1.74
CA VAL A 76 1.91 9.74 -1.14
C VAL A 76 0.92 9.03 -2.05
N CYS A 77 0.31 7.95 -1.57
CA CYS A 77 -0.79 7.27 -2.23
C CYS A 77 -2.11 7.75 -1.61
N VAL A 78 -2.95 8.42 -2.39
CA VAL A 78 -4.31 8.79 -1.96
C VAL A 78 -5.26 7.66 -2.32
N SER A 79 -5.82 7.00 -1.31
CA SER A 79 -6.79 5.91 -1.51
C SER A 79 -8.19 6.45 -1.78
N GLU A 80 -8.56 7.55 -1.12
CA GLU A 80 -9.91 8.08 -1.17
C GLU A 80 -9.93 9.58 -0.88
N ILE A 81 -10.74 10.31 -1.66
CA ILE A 81 -11.18 11.67 -1.34
C ILE A 81 -12.69 11.76 -1.56
N ILE A 82 -13.40 12.23 -0.53
CA ILE A 82 -14.85 12.41 -0.58
C ILE A 82 -15.18 13.82 -0.12
N VAL A 83 -16.09 14.47 -0.84
CA VAL A 83 -16.73 15.72 -0.44
C VAL A 83 -18.23 15.50 -0.45
N SER A 84 -18.90 15.90 0.64
CA SER A 84 -20.35 15.81 0.79
C SER A 84 -21.06 16.46 -0.40
N HIS A 85 -22.15 15.83 -0.85
CA HIS A 85 -22.81 16.20 -2.11
C HIS A 85 -23.20 17.69 -2.18
N SER A 86 -23.74 18.23 -1.08
CA SER A 86 -24.17 19.62 -0.97
C SER A 86 -23.04 20.63 -0.84
N GLN A 87 -21.78 20.20 -0.70
CA GLN A 87 -20.61 21.06 -0.51
C GLN A 87 -19.56 20.88 -1.62
N LYS A 88 -19.96 20.30 -2.77
CA LYS A 88 -19.08 20.18 -3.93
C LYS A 88 -18.88 21.56 -4.58
N ARG A 89 -17.78 21.69 -5.34
CA ARG A 89 -17.43 22.89 -6.14
C ARG A 89 -17.15 24.18 -5.36
N VAL A 90 -17.04 24.12 -4.02
CA VAL A 90 -16.64 25.27 -3.19
C VAL A 90 -15.15 25.23 -2.76
N GLY A 91 -14.36 24.33 -3.35
CA GLY A 91 -12.91 24.24 -3.11
C GLY A 91 -12.46 23.29 -1.99
N ILE A 92 -13.38 22.61 -1.28
CA ILE A 92 -13.03 21.67 -0.20
C ILE A 92 -12.09 20.56 -0.68
N GLY A 93 -12.35 19.97 -1.84
CA GLY A 93 -11.49 18.92 -2.39
C GLY A 93 -10.05 19.39 -2.66
N ARG A 94 -9.89 20.66 -3.07
CA ARG A 94 -8.56 21.27 -3.26
C ARG A 94 -7.84 21.51 -1.94
N LEU A 95 -8.56 21.84 -0.86
CA LEU A 95 -7.97 22.06 0.45
C LEU A 95 -7.55 20.76 1.16
N LEU A 96 -8.14 19.64 0.79
CA LEU A 96 -7.79 18.33 1.32
C LEU A 96 -6.53 17.74 0.67
N MET A 97 -6.07 18.30 -0.45
CA MET A 97 -4.83 17.92 -1.15
C MET A 97 -3.70 18.87 -0.80
#